data_AF-A0A167W629-F1
#
_entry.id   AF-A0A167W629-F1
#
_cell.length_a   1.000
_cell.length_b   1.000
_cell.length_c   1.000
_cell.angle_alpha   90.00
_cell.angle_beta   90.00
_cell.angle_gamma   90.00
#
_symmetry.space_group_name_H-M   'P 1'
#
loop_
_entity.id
_entity.type
_entity.pdbx_description
1 polymer ?
#
loop_
_entity_poly.entity_id
_entity_poly.type
_entity_poly.pdbx_seq_one_letter_code
_entity_poly.pdbx_strand_id
1 'polypeptide(L)'
;MQAEMLMRKRRTMGLGDADIEHQIDTRIPYRTGWPKLPVLHTWTCMEGDPKKYIPEYDKVADKVRSILRKRNLNSRDIIACHRLPYGVESKEANIATATLLIITDFDGGNYISATRDIRKYLASRNLHICIEILDRKTFKLKTFAILPSEKKLVERWGHGLRNDLIAILTHSGLKWTSISMFRRGYESTREKCPATIVIGAVDPSDAKWQEKIIPQIREKCKDDLAIEVTHQNRSSFVITEGEEHSAGRNLNPRHFVRKIKMGTSCGAHDVMESATFGGMIRLKKWKEDIGTFVLSTHNGLMSDCLEKATSGGKSLSPNDKVVTEEKLRVDCPSDHDTNTILESTKTHIDDTKELLRRERKKAGTWKNWFSTEHQAQTEIANELQYEVKDLMNIQQSIESFDRRAGHMYASSGYRVRGVSRCPLDWSLTKLLDNRSMRNGLEGREVPDGMTLTSMNTWRKLDFRGRHVAKFGRSSHWTHGTINGVESVFSGFEFPYNGMFTCWPVVPETDTFAQPGDAGSLVLDAADRSHTQGAWLGLLMGSDTIHGIGYLTPVYAVFADIEETTGCSIVEPSEVT
;
A
#
# COMPACT_ATOMS: atom_id res chain seq x y z
N MET A 1 -10.18 20.48 23.33
CA MET A 1 -9.93 19.02 23.36
C MET A 1 -9.83 18.44 24.78
N GLN A 2 -8.84 18.77 25.63
CA GLN A 2 -8.74 18.20 27.01
C GLN A 2 -9.95 18.51 27.92
N ALA A 3 -10.50 19.73 27.89
CA ALA A 3 -11.69 20.11 28.66
C ALA A 3 -12.98 19.40 28.18
N GLU A 4 -13.10 19.19 26.87
CA GLU A 4 -14.20 18.45 26.24
C GLU A 4 -14.12 16.95 26.56
N MET A 5 -12.90 16.42 26.65
CA MET A 5 -12.61 15.06 27.09
C MET A 5 -12.92 14.85 28.59
N LEU A 6 -12.64 15.84 29.43
CA LEU A 6 -13.03 15.87 30.85
C LEU A 6 -14.55 15.98 31.04
N MET A 7 -15.24 16.73 30.18
CA MET A 7 -16.71 16.81 30.15
C MET A 7 -17.35 15.50 29.70
N ARG A 8 -16.78 14.80 28.70
CA ARG A 8 -17.17 13.43 28.33
C ARG A 8 -16.94 12.44 29.48
N LYS A 9 -15.81 12.53 30.21
CA LYS A 9 -15.51 11.69 31.38
C LYS A 9 -16.53 11.82 32.52
N ARG A 10 -17.10 13.01 32.76
CA ARG A 10 -18.10 13.22 33.83
C ARG A 10 -19.50 12.73 33.45
N ARG A 11 -19.88 12.77 32.16
CA ARG A 11 -21.20 12.28 31.70
C ARG A 11 -21.32 10.76 31.63
N THR A 12 -20.22 10.02 31.52
CA THR A 12 -20.26 8.56 31.28
C THR A 12 -20.38 7.70 32.54
N MET A 13 -20.28 8.26 33.76
CA MET A 13 -20.25 7.47 35.01
C MET A 13 -21.63 7.06 35.56
N GLY A 14 -22.72 7.55 34.96
CA GLY A 14 -24.10 7.25 35.39
C GLY A 14 -25.05 6.94 34.24
N LEU A 15 -24.53 6.52 33.08
CA LEU A 15 -25.37 6.18 31.93
C LEU A 15 -26.24 4.97 32.27
N GLY A 16 -27.55 5.10 32.04
CA GLY A 16 -28.47 3.98 32.12
C GLY A 16 -28.18 2.96 31.00
N ASP A 17 -28.76 1.77 31.11
CA ASP A 17 -28.61 0.71 30.11
C ASP A 17 -28.97 1.18 28.70
N ALA A 18 -30.06 1.94 28.57
CA ALA A 18 -30.52 2.50 27.30
C ALA A 18 -29.51 3.48 26.69
N ASP A 19 -28.86 4.31 27.51
CA ASP A 19 -27.87 5.28 27.04
C ASP A 19 -26.57 4.59 26.58
N ILE A 20 -26.19 3.50 27.27
CA ILE A 20 -25.06 2.67 26.86
C ILE A 20 -25.39 2.01 25.53
N GLU A 21 -26.55 1.35 25.42
CA GLU A 21 -26.98 0.63 24.22
C GLU A 21 -27.11 1.54 23.00
N HIS A 22 -27.59 2.78 23.16
CA HIS A 22 -27.65 3.77 22.07
C HIS A 22 -26.25 4.13 21.51
N GLN A 23 -25.20 3.98 22.32
CA GLN A 23 -23.82 4.23 21.93
C GLN A 23 -23.08 2.98 21.48
N ILE A 24 -23.69 1.79 21.55
CA ILE A 24 -23.06 0.56 21.06
C ILE A 24 -23.02 0.61 19.53
N ASP A 25 -21.82 0.43 18.98
CA ASP A 25 -21.61 0.26 17.56
C ASP A 25 -22.09 -1.12 17.11
N THR A 26 -23.14 -1.15 16.28
CA THR A 26 -23.70 -2.35 15.65
C THR A 26 -23.78 -2.19 14.13
N ARG A 27 -23.11 -1.17 13.56
CA ARG A 27 -23.21 -0.85 12.13
C ARG A 27 -22.72 -1.98 11.21
N ILE A 28 -21.92 -2.89 11.75
CA ILE A 28 -21.29 -3.99 11.02
C ILE A 28 -21.64 -5.31 11.73
N PRO A 29 -22.20 -6.34 11.04
CA PRO A 29 -22.73 -7.56 11.70
C PRO A 29 -21.73 -8.39 12.50
N TYR A 30 -20.45 -8.29 12.16
CA TYR A 30 -19.34 -9.06 12.73
C TYR A 30 -18.49 -8.26 13.73
N ARG A 31 -19.04 -7.12 14.19
CA ARG A 31 -18.38 -6.21 15.13
C ARG A 31 -19.41 -5.67 16.10
N THR A 32 -19.06 -5.59 17.38
CA THR A 32 -19.81 -4.83 18.36
C THR A 32 -18.83 -4.01 19.18
N GLY A 33 -19.16 -2.76 19.48
CA GLY A 33 -18.22 -1.91 20.21
C GLY A 33 -18.87 -0.82 21.04
N TRP A 34 -18.09 -0.21 21.93
CA TRP A 34 -18.52 0.97 22.66
C TRP A 34 -17.35 1.94 22.87
N PRO A 35 -17.52 3.26 22.68
CA PRO A 35 -18.70 3.91 22.09
C PRO A 35 -18.79 3.57 20.58
N LYS A 36 -19.50 4.38 19.78
CA LYS A 36 -19.44 4.27 18.31
C LYS A 36 -17.97 4.32 17.87
N LEU A 37 -17.46 3.21 17.33
CA LEU A 37 -16.04 3.05 17.03
C LEU A 37 -15.67 3.70 15.69
N PRO A 38 -14.38 3.90 15.39
CA PRO A 38 -13.95 4.25 14.03
C PRO A 38 -14.38 3.15 13.05
N VAL A 39 -14.77 3.51 11.83
CA VAL A 39 -15.15 2.55 10.77
C VAL A 39 -13.96 1.66 10.39
N LEU A 40 -14.22 0.39 10.08
CA LEU A 40 -13.18 -0.54 9.61
C LEU A 40 -12.73 -0.19 8.18
N HIS A 41 -11.51 -0.49 7.77
CA HIS A 41 -10.44 -1.10 8.57
C HIS A 41 -9.72 -0.09 9.47
N THR A 42 -9.23 -0.57 10.61
CA THR A 42 -8.44 0.21 11.57
C THR A 42 -7.11 -0.50 11.81
N TRP A 43 -6.05 0.27 12.03
CA TRP A 43 -4.76 -0.24 12.43
C TRP A 43 -4.73 -0.55 13.93
N THR A 44 -4.20 -1.72 14.28
CA THR A 44 -3.94 -2.11 15.67
C THR A 44 -2.52 -1.74 16.03
N CYS A 45 -2.37 -0.66 16.78
CA CYS A 45 -1.08 -0.26 17.35
C CYS A 45 -0.91 -0.92 18.73
N MET A 46 0.13 -1.75 18.83
CA MET A 46 0.51 -2.46 20.06
C MET A 46 1.57 -1.71 20.88
N GLU A 47 1.97 -0.51 20.43
CA GLU A 47 3.00 0.27 21.11
C GLU A 47 2.51 0.81 22.45
N GLY A 48 3.42 0.83 23.43
CA GLY A 48 3.17 1.28 24.79
C GLY A 48 2.90 0.16 25.79
N ASP A 49 2.83 0.52 27.06
CA ASP A 49 2.53 -0.41 28.15
C ASP A 49 1.01 -0.40 28.41
N PRO A 50 0.29 -1.52 28.17
CA PRO A 50 -1.12 -1.69 28.50
C PRO A 50 -1.51 -1.21 29.89
N LYS A 51 -0.61 -1.38 30.87
CA LYS A 51 -0.86 -1.02 32.27
C LYS A 51 -1.01 0.49 32.47
N LYS A 52 -0.53 1.31 31.53
CA LYS A 52 -0.70 2.78 31.59
C LYS A 52 -2.16 3.21 31.47
N TYR A 53 -2.98 2.46 30.72
CA TYR A 53 -4.38 2.79 30.48
C TYR A 53 -5.37 1.73 30.99
N ILE A 54 -4.90 0.52 31.29
CA ILE A 54 -5.65 -0.53 31.99
C ILE A 54 -4.83 -1.04 33.18
N PRO A 55 -4.87 -0.36 34.33
CA PRO A 55 -4.33 -0.89 35.58
C PRO A 55 -4.92 -2.27 35.87
N GLU A 56 -4.07 -3.20 36.31
CA GLU A 56 -4.46 -4.59 36.58
C GLU A 56 -5.08 -5.31 35.36
N TYR A 57 -4.52 -5.07 34.16
CA TYR A 57 -4.96 -5.65 32.89
C TYR A 57 -5.40 -7.12 32.99
N ASP A 58 -4.61 -7.98 33.63
CA ASP A 58 -4.93 -9.41 33.76
C ASP A 58 -6.25 -9.65 34.51
N LYS A 59 -6.49 -8.93 35.61
CA LYS A 59 -7.75 -9.00 36.38
C LYS A 59 -8.93 -8.47 35.56
N VAL A 60 -8.71 -7.43 34.76
CA VAL A 60 -9.73 -6.88 33.85
C VAL A 60 -10.06 -7.92 32.78
N ALA A 61 -9.06 -8.51 32.14
CA ALA A 61 -9.24 -9.54 31.12
C ALA A 61 -9.98 -10.77 31.66
N ASP A 62 -9.63 -11.26 32.85
CA ASP A 62 -10.32 -12.40 33.48
C ASP A 62 -11.78 -12.10 33.81
N LYS A 63 -12.06 -10.89 34.30
CA LYS A 63 -13.45 -10.48 34.55
C LYS A 63 -14.25 -10.39 33.25
N VAL A 64 -13.64 -9.87 32.18
CA VAL A 64 -14.27 -9.82 30.86
C VAL A 64 -14.53 -11.22 30.31
N ARG A 65 -13.58 -12.15 30.42
CA ARG A 65 -13.82 -13.58 30.09
C ARG A 65 -14.99 -14.16 30.88
N SER A 66 -15.12 -13.85 32.16
CA SER A 66 -16.25 -14.28 32.99
C SER A 66 -17.58 -13.70 32.49
N ILE A 67 -17.62 -12.42 32.11
CA ILE A 67 -18.81 -11.78 31.52
C ILE A 67 -19.20 -12.47 30.21
N LEU A 68 -18.24 -12.72 29.32
CA LEU A 68 -18.47 -13.39 28.03
C LEU A 68 -18.99 -14.82 28.23
N ARG A 69 -18.37 -15.60 29.13
CA ARG A 69 -18.81 -16.98 29.45
C ARG A 69 -20.25 -17.02 29.98
N LYS A 70 -20.66 -16.07 30.83
CA LYS A 70 -22.05 -15.97 31.32
C LYS A 70 -23.08 -15.74 30.22
N ARG A 71 -22.63 -15.21 29.07
CA ARG A 71 -23.44 -14.97 27.87
C ARG A 71 -23.26 -16.05 26.81
N ASN A 72 -22.60 -17.17 27.15
CA ASN A 72 -22.21 -18.23 26.22
C ASN A 72 -21.35 -17.75 25.05
N LEU A 73 -20.59 -16.67 25.25
CA LEU A 73 -19.66 -16.16 24.24
C LEU A 73 -18.24 -16.66 24.56
N ASN A 74 -17.58 -17.23 23.55
CA ASN A 74 -16.21 -17.67 23.70
C ASN A 74 -15.25 -16.60 23.14
N SER A 75 -14.36 -16.09 23.99
CA SER A 75 -13.25 -15.23 23.57
C SER A 75 -12.02 -16.07 23.27
N ARG A 76 -11.38 -15.83 22.13
CA ARG A 76 -10.05 -16.35 21.85
C ARG A 76 -8.98 -15.50 22.50
N ASP A 77 -9.04 -14.21 22.21
CA ASP A 77 -8.07 -13.24 22.73
C ASP A 77 -8.79 -12.03 23.31
N ILE A 78 -8.13 -11.45 24.31
CA ILE A 78 -8.43 -10.13 24.84
C ILE A 78 -7.10 -9.41 24.83
N ILE A 79 -7.07 -8.24 24.22
CA ILE A 79 -5.86 -7.47 23.93
C ILE A 79 -6.12 -6.01 24.31
N ALA A 80 -5.18 -5.41 25.04
CA ALA A 80 -5.10 -3.97 25.20
C ALA A 80 -4.25 -3.39 24.07
N CYS A 81 -4.85 -2.51 23.27
CA CYS A 81 -4.18 -1.89 22.12
C CYS A 81 -4.74 -0.50 21.85
N HIS A 82 -4.13 0.22 20.90
CA HIS A 82 -4.75 1.38 20.28
C HIS A 82 -5.37 0.99 18.93
N ARG A 83 -6.61 1.43 18.69
CA ARG A 83 -7.31 1.22 17.42
C ARG A 83 -7.40 2.56 16.70
N LEU A 84 -6.54 2.72 15.70
CA LEU A 84 -6.38 3.96 14.94
C LEU A 84 -7.07 3.81 13.58
N PRO A 85 -7.73 4.86 13.05
CA PRO A 85 -8.09 4.89 11.64
C PRO A 85 -6.85 4.58 10.78
N TYR A 86 -7.04 3.89 9.67
CA TYR A 86 -5.92 3.53 8.81
C TYR A 86 -5.24 4.79 8.23
N GLY A 87 -3.90 4.81 8.16
CA GLY A 87 -3.14 5.98 7.72
C GLY A 87 -2.93 7.06 8.80
N VAL A 88 -3.37 6.82 10.03
CA VAL A 88 -3.02 7.65 11.21
C VAL A 88 -1.78 7.08 11.87
N GLU A 89 -0.80 7.93 12.16
CA GLU A 89 0.49 7.54 12.74
C GLU A 89 0.38 7.03 14.20
N SER A 90 1.32 6.16 14.64
CA SER A 90 1.27 5.58 15.98
C SER A 90 1.44 6.63 17.07
N LYS A 91 2.16 7.72 16.80
CA LYS A 91 2.36 8.84 17.72
C LYS A 91 1.06 9.54 18.12
N GLU A 92 -0.02 9.36 17.35
CA GLU A 92 -1.35 9.87 17.69
C GLU A 92 -2.12 8.96 18.67
N ALA A 93 -1.57 7.79 19.01
CA ALA A 93 -2.12 6.90 20.02
C ALA A 93 -2.30 7.61 21.36
N ASN A 94 -3.53 7.61 21.87
CA ASN A 94 -3.87 8.27 23.12
C ASN A 94 -5.03 7.53 23.80
N ILE A 95 -5.45 8.01 24.97
CA ILE A 95 -6.50 7.34 25.76
C ILE A 95 -7.85 7.23 25.03
N ALA A 96 -8.15 8.12 24.08
CA ALA A 96 -9.38 8.03 23.29
C ALA A 96 -9.34 6.90 22.24
N THR A 97 -8.14 6.43 21.86
CA THR A 97 -7.95 5.32 20.92
C THR A 97 -7.59 4.01 21.63
N ALA A 98 -7.27 4.09 22.93
CA ALA A 98 -7.06 2.92 23.78
C ALA A 98 -8.32 2.05 23.80
N THR A 99 -8.17 0.79 23.42
CA THR A 99 -9.25 -0.14 23.16
C THR A 99 -8.95 -1.49 23.82
N LEU A 100 -9.95 -2.06 24.47
CA LEU A 100 -9.97 -3.47 24.84
C LEU A 100 -10.54 -4.25 23.65
N LEU A 101 -9.65 -4.81 22.82
CA LEU A 101 -9.99 -5.62 21.67
C LEU A 101 -10.25 -7.06 22.11
N ILE A 102 -11.41 -7.60 21.78
CA ILE A 102 -11.89 -8.93 22.14
C ILE A 102 -12.17 -9.67 20.85
N ILE A 103 -11.41 -10.74 20.60
CA ILE A 103 -11.56 -11.56 19.40
C ILE A 103 -12.42 -12.77 19.74
N THR A 104 -13.54 -12.94 19.03
CA THR A 104 -14.49 -14.04 19.23
C THR A 104 -14.73 -14.80 17.93
N ASP A 105 -15.39 -15.96 18.00
CA ASP A 105 -16.02 -16.56 16.83
C ASP A 105 -17.51 -16.16 16.87
N PHE A 106 -18.01 -15.39 15.88
CA PHE A 106 -19.43 -14.97 15.92
C PHE A 106 -20.35 -16.15 15.65
N ASP A 107 -21.13 -16.54 16.67
CA ASP A 107 -22.01 -17.73 16.66
C ASP A 107 -23.47 -17.38 16.99
N GLY A 108 -23.87 -16.12 16.81
CA GLY A 108 -25.24 -15.65 17.06
C GLY A 108 -25.53 -15.27 18.51
N GLY A 109 -24.53 -15.21 19.38
CA GLY A 109 -24.70 -14.76 20.76
C GLY A 109 -25.05 -13.27 20.93
N ASN A 110 -25.46 -12.88 22.14
CA ASN A 110 -25.91 -11.51 22.46
C ASN A 110 -24.72 -10.57 22.78
N TYR A 111 -23.98 -10.18 21.74
CA TYR A 111 -22.80 -9.29 21.84
C TYR A 111 -23.11 -7.88 22.36
N ILE A 112 -24.34 -7.38 22.12
CA ILE A 112 -24.79 -6.08 22.64
C ILE A 112 -24.82 -6.11 24.17
N SER A 113 -25.46 -7.14 24.74
CA SER A 113 -25.51 -7.30 26.20
C SER A 113 -24.13 -7.50 26.81
N ALA A 114 -23.26 -8.27 26.17
CA ALA A 114 -21.89 -8.45 26.62
C ALA A 114 -21.11 -7.12 26.63
N THR A 115 -21.19 -6.34 25.55
CA THR A 115 -20.56 -5.02 25.45
C THR A 115 -21.05 -4.09 26.55
N ARG A 116 -22.37 -4.06 26.81
CA ARG A 116 -22.96 -3.28 27.92
C ARG A 116 -22.41 -3.70 29.29
N ASP A 117 -22.39 -5.00 29.57
CA ASP A 117 -21.93 -5.52 30.86
C ASP A 117 -20.43 -5.25 31.09
N ILE A 118 -19.62 -5.40 30.03
CA ILE A 118 -18.20 -5.03 30.04
C ILE A 118 -18.06 -3.53 30.31
N ARG A 119 -18.87 -2.68 29.66
CA ARG A 119 -18.81 -1.24 29.86
C ARG A 119 -19.13 -0.84 31.29
N LYS A 120 -20.18 -1.39 31.88
CA LYS A 120 -20.53 -1.16 33.30
C LYS A 120 -19.39 -1.57 34.22
N TYR A 121 -18.75 -2.71 33.96
CA TYR A 121 -17.59 -3.16 34.73
C TYR A 121 -16.39 -2.21 34.61
N LEU A 122 -16.04 -1.78 33.39
CA LEU A 122 -14.95 -0.83 33.19
C LEU A 122 -15.26 0.53 33.85
N ALA A 123 -16.52 0.99 33.78
CA ALA A 123 -16.96 2.21 34.45
C ALA A 123 -16.84 2.13 35.98
N SER A 124 -17.19 0.99 36.60
CA SER A 124 -17.03 0.79 38.05
C SER A 124 -15.58 0.76 38.52
N ARG A 125 -14.63 0.65 37.58
CA ARG A 125 -13.18 0.73 37.81
C ARG A 125 -12.59 2.09 37.38
N ASN A 126 -13.43 3.06 37.00
CA ASN A 126 -13.02 4.35 36.44
C ASN A 126 -12.13 4.23 35.18
N LEU A 127 -12.36 3.18 34.38
CA LEU A 127 -11.67 2.97 33.10
C LEU A 127 -12.52 3.52 31.95
N HIS A 128 -11.92 4.40 31.16
CA HIS A 128 -12.58 5.12 30.05
C HIS A 128 -11.91 4.78 28.72
N ILE A 129 -11.87 3.49 28.42
CA ILE A 129 -11.32 2.93 27.17
C ILE A 129 -12.46 2.47 26.25
N CYS A 130 -12.16 2.36 24.96
CA CYS A 130 -13.07 1.74 23.99
C CYS A 130 -13.15 0.22 24.23
N ILE A 131 -14.26 -0.38 23.83
CA ILE A 131 -14.49 -1.82 23.78
C ILE A 131 -14.73 -2.18 22.32
N GLU A 132 -14.05 -3.19 21.81
CA GLU A 132 -14.29 -3.72 20.47
C GLU A 132 -14.33 -5.24 20.52
N ILE A 133 -15.49 -5.83 20.24
CA ILE A 133 -15.66 -7.27 20.03
C ILE A 133 -15.70 -7.52 18.52
N LEU A 134 -14.80 -8.34 18.02
CA LEU A 134 -14.59 -8.57 16.59
C LEU A 134 -14.59 -10.08 16.28
N ASP A 135 -15.29 -10.47 15.22
CA ASP A 135 -15.23 -11.84 14.71
C ASP A 135 -13.83 -12.13 14.16
N ARG A 136 -13.18 -13.22 14.58
CA ARG A 136 -11.89 -13.64 14.03
C ARG A 136 -11.93 -13.84 12.51
N LYS A 137 -13.09 -14.17 11.94
CA LYS A 137 -13.24 -14.29 10.47
C LYS A 137 -12.90 -13.00 9.73
N THR A 138 -12.96 -11.82 10.39
CA THR A 138 -12.57 -10.56 9.76
C THR A 138 -11.09 -10.49 9.38
N PHE A 139 -10.23 -11.19 10.11
CA PHE A 139 -8.81 -11.33 9.74
C PHE A 139 -8.60 -12.21 8.49
N LYS A 140 -9.67 -12.85 8.01
CA LYS A 140 -9.71 -13.66 6.79
C LYS A 140 -10.65 -13.05 5.74
N LEU A 141 -10.99 -11.77 5.86
CA LEU A 141 -11.78 -11.09 4.84
C LEU A 141 -11.03 -11.15 3.52
N LYS A 142 -11.62 -11.79 2.51
CA LYS A 142 -11.05 -11.93 1.18
C LYS A 142 -11.71 -10.95 0.22
N THR A 143 -10.89 -10.43 -0.68
CA THR A 143 -11.36 -9.67 -1.84
C THR A 143 -11.06 -10.47 -3.09
N PHE A 144 -12.05 -10.58 -3.98
CA PHE A 144 -11.88 -11.21 -5.28
C PHE A 144 -12.34 -10.23 -6.37
N ALA A 145 -11.70 -10.32 -7.53
CA ALA A 145 -12.10 -9.58 -8.72
C ALA A 145 -13.51 -9.98 -9.18
N ILE A 146 -14.28 -9.00 -9.65
CA ILE A 146 -15.41 -9.22 -10.56
C ILE A 146 -14.83 -9.71 -11.89
N LEU A 147 -15.33 -10.81 -12.43
CA LEU A 147 -14.85 -11.31 -13.72
C LEU A 147 -15.73 -10.81 -14.87
N PRO A 148 -15.19 -10.65 -16.09
CA PRO A 148 -15.98 -10.33 -17.29
C PRO A 148 -17.13 -11.32 -17.56
N SER A 149 -16.98 -12.56 -17.10
CA SER A 149 -18.01 -13.60 -17.18
C SER A 149 -19.24 -13.29 -16.31
N GLU A 150 -19.12 -12.40 -15.32
CA GLU A 150 -20.23 -11.90 -14.49
C GLU A 150 -20.99 -10.77 -15.20
N LYS A 151 -21.45 -11.05 -16.43
CA LYS A 151 -22.05 -10.08 -17.36
C LYS A 151 -23.08 -9.17 -16.70
N LYS A 152 -23.99 -9.73 -15.89
CA LYS A 152 -25.01 -8.96 -15.17
C LYS A 152 -24.42 -7.86 -14.28
N LEU A 153 -23.34 -8.14 -13.55
CA LEU A 153 -22.68 -7.16 -12.68
C LEU A 153 -21.92 -6.12 -13.49
N VAL A 154 -21.16 -6.56 -14.51
CA VAL A 154 -20.37 -5.69 -15.38
C VAL A 154 -21.27 -4.72 -16.15
N GLU A 155 -22.33 -5.23 -16.78
CA GLU A 155 -23.32 -4.43 -17.51
C GLU A 155 -24.05 -3.49 -16.57
N ARG A 156 -24.48 -3.95 -15.39
CA ARG A 156 -25.16 -3.08 -14.41
C ARG A 156 -24.28 -1.93 -13.95
N TRP A 157 -22.99 -2.18 -13.69
CA TRP A 157 -22.03 -1.16 -13.33
C TRP A 157 -21.87 -0.12 -14.46
N GLY A 158 -21.69 -0.59 -15.70
CA GLY A 158 -21.51 0.27 -16.87
C GLY A 158 -22.78 1.00 -17.33
N HIS A 159 -23.97 0.42 -17.13
CA HIS A 159 -25.26 0.92 -17.60
C HIS A 159 -26.02 1.71 -16.51
N GLY A 160 -25.29 2.50 -15.72
CA GLY A 160 -25.89 3.56 -14.90
C GLY A 160 -25.70 3.43 -13.41
N LEU A 161 -25.53 2.22 -12.83
CA LEU A 161 -25.36 2.10 -11.37
C LEU A 161 -24.21 2.97 -10.88
N ARG A 162 -23.05 2.90 -11.53
CA ARG A 162 -21.89 3.74 -11.21
C ARG A 162 -22.23 5.24 -11.18
N ASN A 163 -22.94 5.73 -12.20
CA ASN A 163 -23.28 7.15 -12.32
C ASN A 163 -24.30 7.57 -11.26
N ASP A 164 -25.26 6.70 -10.95
CA ASP A 164 -26.21 6.91 -9.86
C ASP A 164 -25.50 7.03 -8.50
N LEU A 165 -24.51 6.16 -8.24
CA LEU A 165 -23.72 6.21 -7.01
C LEU A 165 -22.89 7.49 -6.92
N ILE A 166 -22.22 7.87 -8.01
CA ILE A 166 -21.49 9.15 -8.09
C ILE A 166 -22.43 10.31 -7.79
N ALA A 167 -23.62 10.34 -8.40
CA ALA A 167 -24.58 11.40 -8.17
C ALA A 167 -24.99 11.47 -6.69
N ILE A 168 -25.36 10.35 -6.05
CA ILE A 168 -25.71 10.31 -4.62
C ILE A 168 -24.56 10.88 -3.77
N LEU A 169 -23.34 10.42 -4.03
CA LEU A 169 -22.16 10.80 -3.25
C LEU A 169 -21.77 12.26 -3.45
N THR A 170 -21.80 12.77 -4.69
CA THR A 170 -21.54 14.19 -4.99
C THR A 170 -22.57 15.11 -4.33
N HIS A 171 -23.86 14.76 -4.32
CA HIS A 171 -24.91 15.57 -3.68
C HIS A 171 -24.95 15.42 -2.14
N SER A 172 -24.21 14.47 -1.56
CA SER A 172 -24.20 14.24 -0.11
C SER A 172 -23.47 15.35 0.68
N GLY A 173 -22.48 15.99 0.04
CA GLY A 173 -21.53 16.89 0.68
C GLY A 173 -20.48 16.20 1.57
N LEU A 174 -20.46 14.87 1.62
CA LEU A 174 -19.45 14.08 2.33
C LEU A 174 -18.19 13.89 1.49
N LYS A 175 -17.06 13.64 2.15
CA LYS A 175 -15.74 13.53 1.52
C LYS A 175 -15.42 12.09 1.14
N TRP A 176 -16.03 11.62 0.05
CA TRP A 176 -15.68 10.33 -0.55
C TRP A 176 -14.45 10.43 -1.45
N THR A 177 -13.64 9.38 -1.49
CA THR A 177 -12.39 9.30 -2.26
C THR A 177 -12.48 8.31 -3.41
N SER A 178 -13.07 7.13 -3.19
CA SER A 178 -13.22 6.10 -4.23
C SER A 178 -14.55 5.35 -4.17
N ILE A 179 -14.95 4.74 -5.29
CA ILE A 179 -16.05 3.78 -5.40
C ILE A 179 -15.54 2.60 -6.23
N SER A 180 -15.61 1.40 -5.67
CA SER A 180 -15.18 0.18 -6.31
C SER A 180 -16.23 -0.92 -6.16
N MET A 181 -16.18 -1.94 -7.02
CA MET A 181 -17.02 -3.13 -6.89
C MET A 181 -16.15 -4.38 -6.95
N PHE A 182 -16.30 -5.24 -5.93
CA PHE A 182 -15.54 -6.49 -5.75
C PHE A 182 -16.46 -7.60 -5.24
N ARG A 183 -15.97 -8.84 -5.23
CA ARG A 183 -16.56 -9.93 -4.45
C ARG A 183 -15.85 -9.98 -3.10
N ARG A 184 -16.54 -9.68 -1.99
CA ARG A 184 -15.92 -9.58 -0.66
C ARG A 184 -16.66 -10.40 0.38
N GLY A 185 -15.92 -11.17 1.17
CA GLY A 185 -16.51 -12.01 2.21
C GLY A 185 -15.49 -12.90 2.90
N TYR A 186 -15.97 -13.78 3.77
CA TYR A 186 -15.13 -14.69 4.58
C TYR A 186 -14.91 -16.05 3.93
N GLU A 187 -15.57 -16.29 2.80
CA GLU A 187 -15.52 -17.56 2.11
C GLU A 187 -14.21 -17.70 1.34
N SER A 188 -13.74 -18.94 1.21
CA SER A 188 -12.46 -19.21 0.56
C SER A 188 -12.50 -19.04 -0.95
N THR A 189 -13.70 -19.03 -1.55
CA THR A 189 -13.94 -18.99 -2.99
C THR A 189 -14.73 -17.75 -3.40
N ARG A 190 -14.37 -17.15 -4.52
CA ARG A 190 -15.01 -15.96 -5.12
C ARG A 190 -16.53 -16.06 -5.20
N GLU A 191 -17.06 -17.19 -5.67
CA GLU A 191 -18.48 -17.40 -5.99
C GLU A 191 -19.38 -17.31 -4.75
N LYS A 192 -18.82 -17.64 -3.58
CA LYS A 192 -19.53 -17.62 -2.30
C LYS A 192 -19.45 -16.25 -1.60
N CYS A 193 -18.55 -15.38 -2.04
CA CYS A 193 -18.51 -14.01 -1.56
C CYS A 193 -19.58 -13.16 -2.29
N PRO A 194 -20.35 -12.33 -1.56
CA PRO A 194 -21.27 -11.40 -2.19
C PRO A 194 -20.53 -10.36 -3.03
N ALA A 195 -21.19 -9.84 -4.06
CA ALA A 195 -20.72 -8.63 -4.72
C ALA A 195 -20.97 -7.43 -3.80
N THR A 196 -19.95 -6.59 -3.64
CA THR A 196 -19.89 -5.53 -2.64
C THR A 196 -19.42 -4.24 -3.29
N ILE A 197 -20.19 -3.18 -3.10
CA ILE A 197 -19.76 -1.81 -3.37
C ILE A 197 -18.89 -1.35 -2.20
N VAL A 198 -17.65 -1.00 -2.47
CA VAL A 198 -16.71 -0.46 -1.48
C VAL A 198 -16.53 1.03 -1.75
N ILE A 199 -16.80 1.85 -0.75
CA ILE A 199 -16.73 3.31 -0.82
C ILE A 199 -15.64 3.78 0.12
N GLY A 200 -14.57 4.35 -0.44
CA GLY A 200 -13.56 5.05 0.34
C GLY A 200 -14.06 6.43 0.76
N ALA A 201 -13.85 6.81 2.01
CA ALA A 201 -14.18 8.14 2.51
C ALA A 201 -13.19 8.63 3.58
N VAL A 202 -12.99 9.94 3.66
CA VAL A 202 -12.18 10.58 4.70
C VAL A 202 -12.96 10.69 6.01
N ASP A 203 -14.29 10.80 5.92
CA ASP A 203 -15.22 10.99 7.03
C ASP A 203 -16.21 9.82 7.21
N PRO A 204 -15.77 8.54 7.17
CA PRO A 204 -16.68 7.39 7.15
C PRO A 204 -17.50 7.26 8.44
N SER A 205 -17.05 7.90 9.52
CA SER A 205 -17.72 7.93 10.82
C SER A 205 -18.85 8.97 10.92
N ASP A 206 -19.04 9.84 9.92
CA ASP A 206 -20.16 10.79 9.91
C ASP A 206 -21.51 10.03 9.91
N ALA A 207 -22.43 10.44 10.77
CA ALA A 207 -23.72 9.79 10.95
C ALA A 207 -24.57 9.78 9.66
N LYS A 208 -24.39 10.77 8.78
CA LYS A 208 -25.08 10.87 7.49
C LYS A 208 -24.83 9.65 6.60
N TRP A 209 -23.67 9.00 6.72
CA TRP A 209 -23.39 7.76 5.99
C TRP A 209 -24.46 6.69 6.26
N GLN A 210 -24.77 6.48 7.54
CA GLN A 210 -25.72 5.44 7.97
C GLN A 210 -27.17 5.91 7.84
N GLU A 211 -27.44 7.16 8.19
CA GLU A 211 -28.82 7.69 8.27
C GLU A 211 -29.41 8.03 6.90
N LYS A 212 -28.58 8.39 5.93
CA LYS A 212 -29.05 8.91 4.64
C LYS A 212 -28.40 8.24 3.43
N ILE A 213 -27.07 8.16 3.39
CA ILE A 213 -26.36 7.82 2.15
C ILE A 213 -26.44 6.32 1.84
N ILE A 214 -26.11 5.45 2.80
CA ILE A 214 -26.20 4.00 2.62
C ILE A 214 -27.63 3.55 2.25
N PRO A 215 -28.71 4.04 2.90
CA PRO A 215 -30.07 3.75 2.47
C PRO A 215 -30.36 4.10 1.00
N GLN A 216 -29.94 5.29 0.53
CA GLN A 216 -30.12 5.71 -0.87
C GLN A 216 -29.34 4.81 -1.84
N ILE A 217 -28.13 4.42 -1.46
CA ILE A 217 -27.32 3.49 -2.26
C ILE A 217 -27.97 2.11 -2.31
N ARG A 218 -28.50 1.60 -1.19
CA ARG A 218 -29.23 0.31 -1.14
C ARG A 218 -30.41 0.29 -2.09
N GLU A 219 -31.17 1.38 -2.17
CA GLU A 219 -32.30 1.51 -3.10
C GLU A 219 -31.86 1.31 -4.56
N LYS A 220 -30.70 1.86 -4.95
CA LYS A 220 -30.12 1.68 -6.30
C LYS A 220 -29.51 0.30 -6.51
N CYS A 221 -28.85 -0.22 -5.49
CA CYS A 221 -28.18 -1.50 -5.50
C CYS A 221 -29.13 -2.69 -5.50
N LYS A 222 -30.39 -2.54 -5.06
CA LYS A 222 -31.30 -3.67 -4.80
C LYS A 222 -30.64 -4.64 -3.78
N ASP A 223 -31.39 -5.57 -3.18
CA ASP A 223 -30.86 -6.39 -2.08
C ASP A 223 -29.77 -7.42 -2.49
N ASP A 224 -29.24 -7.36 -3.72
CA ASP A 224 -28.23 -8.29 -4.25
C ASP A 224 -26.78 -7.78 -4.16
N LEU A 225 -26.54 -6.53 -3.72
CA LEU A 225 -25.20 -6.00 -3.48
C LEU A 225 -25.01 -5.58 -2.02
N ALA A 226 -23.92 -6.05 -1.41
CA ALA A 226 -23.46 -5.51 -0.13
C ALA A 226 -22.83 -4.12 -0.32
N ILE A 227 -22.79 -3.34 0.75
CA ILE A 227 -22.19 -2.00 0.75
C ILE A 227 -21.27 -1.89 1.95
N GLU A 228 -20.05 -1.44 1.70
CA GLU A 228 -19.01 -1.21 2.68
C GLU A 228 -18.49 0.22 2.51
N VAL A 229 -18.43 0.97 3.61
CA VAL A 229 -17.77 2.29 3.64
C VAL A 229 -16.51 2.11 4.46
N THR A 230 -15.37 2.53 3.93
CA THR A 230 -14.06 2.39 4.57
C THR A 230 -13.40 3.74 4.75
N HIS A 231 -12.53 3.85 5.77
CA HIS A 231 -11.67 5.02 5.88
C HIS A 231 -10.59 4.96 4.81
N GLN A 232 -10.55 5.99 3.97
CA GLN A 232 -9.58 6.08 2.90
C GLN A 232 -9.25 7.56 2.65
N ASN A 233 -7.98 7.90 2.83
CA ASN A 233 -7.38 9.21 2.57
C ASN A 233 -6.24 9.08 1.54
N ARG A 234 -5.61 10.19 1.16
CA ARG A 234 -4.44 10.15 0.28
C ARG A 234 -3.34 9.20 0.79
N SER A 235 -3.07 9.18 2.10
CA SER A 235 -2.04 8.32 2.70
C SER A 235 -2.37 6.82 2.63
N SER A 236 -3.63 6.43 2.50
CA SER A 236 -4.02 5.03 2.27
C SER A 236 -3.92 4.62 0.80
N PHE A 237 -3.88 5.62 -0.10
CA PHE A 237 -3.50 5.47 -1.50
C PHE A 237 -2.04 5.87 -1.67
N VAL A 238 -1.14 5.08 -1.09
CA VAL A 238 0.27 5.43 -1.10
C VAL A 238 0.80 5.42 -2.54
N ILE A 239 1.18 6.59 -3.04
CA ILE A 239 1.75 6.82 -4.38
C ILE A 239 3.30 6.80 -4.30
N THR A 240 3.88 7.04 -3.12
CA THR A 240 5.33 7.05 -2.81
C THR A 240 5.54 6.65 -1.35
N GLU A 241 6.64 5.94 -1.06
CA GLU A 241 6.99 5.48 0.30
C GLU A 241 7.02 6.67 1.28
N GLY A 242 6.12 6.67 2.27
CA GLY A 242 6.31 7.44 3.50
C GLY A 242 7.31 6.73 4.41
N GLU A 243 7.78 7.40 5.45
CA GLU A 243 8.93 7.04 6.32
C GLU A 243 9.00 5.62 6.91
N GLU A 244 8.14 4.64 6.57
CA GLU A 244 8.15 3.27 7.10
C GLU A 244 8.90 2.23 6.21
N HIS A 245 10.24 2.40 6.14
CA HIS A 245 11.33 1.43 6.35
C HIS A 245 11.41 0.04 5.64
N SER A 246 10.48 -0.41 4.80
CA SER A 246 10.53 -1.84 4.43
C SER A 246 11.54 -2.16 3.32
N ALA A 247 11.72 -1.26 2.36
CA ALA A 247 12.19 -1.73 1.07
C ALA A 247 13.67 -1.35 0.78
N GLY A 248 14.19 -0.24 1.32
CA GLY A 248 15.63 0.03 1.34
C GLY A 248 16.46 -1.10 2.01
N ARG A 249 15.85 -1.85 2.93
CA ARG A 249 16.46 -3.01 3.61
C ARG A 249 16.72 -4.21 2.69
N ASN A 250 16.03 -4.29 1.56
CA ASN A 250 16.22 -5.38 0.59
C ASN A 250 17.27 -5.03 -0.47
N LEU A 251 17.78 -3.80 -0.48
CA LEU A 251 18.90 -3.47 -1.34
C LEU A 251 20.15 -4.25 -0.90
N ASN A 252 20.96 -4.63 -1.88
CA ASN A 252 22.26 -5.25 -1.66
C ASN A 252 23.25 -4.68 -2.69
N PRO A 253 24.57 -4.90 -2.52
CA PRO A 253 25.59 -4.34 -3.41
C PRO A 253 25.38 -4.67 -4.90
N ARG A 254 24.67 -5.76 -5.23
CA ARG A 254 24.40 -6.14 -6.62
C ARG A 254 23.38 -5.23 -7.32
N HIS A 255 22.70 -4.36 -6.59
CA HIS A 255 21.83 -3.32 -7.16
C HIS A 255 22.61 -2.06 -7.57
N PHE A 256 23.86 -1.91 -7.11
CA PHE A 256 24.75 -0.80 -7.47
C PHE A 256 25.58 -1.18 -8.69
N VAL A 257 24.89 -1.38 -9.82
CA VAL A 257 25.47 -1.83 -11.09
C VAL A 257 25.05 -0.92 -12.24
N ARG A 258 25.89 -0.85 -13.28
CA ARG A 258 25.61 -0.03 -14.48
C ARG A 258 24.38 -0.51 -15.26
N LYS A 259 24.10 -1.81 -15.20
CA LYS A 259 22.95 -2.44 -15.85
C LYS A 259 21.75 -2.45 -14.90
N ILE A 260 20.87 -1.48 -15.07
CA ILE A 260 19.62 -1.33 -14.32
C ILE A 260 18.68 -2.48 -14.68
N LYS A 261 18.00 -3.02 -13.66
CA LYS A 261 16.97 -4.06 -13.81
C LYS A 261 15.58 -3.46 -13.66
N MET A 262 14.58 -4.10 -14.28
CA MET A 262 13.18 -3.83 -13.94
C MET A 262 12.94 -4.04 -12.44
N GLY A 263 12.09 -3.22 -11.83
CA GLY A 263 11.83 -3.30 -10.39
C GLY A 263 12.90 -2.62 -9.53
N THR A 264 13.93 -2.02 -10.11
CA THR A 264 14.93 -1.29 -9.32
C THR A 264 14.34 0.04 -8.83
N SER A 265 14.72 0.43 -7.62
CA SER A 265 14.40 1.74 -7.06
C SER A 265 14.93 2.90 -7.90
N CYS A 266 14.16 3.97 -7.99
CA CYS A 266 14.54 5.24 -8.60
C CYS A 266 13.93 6.42 -7.83
N GLY A 267 14.57 7.58 -7.91
CA GLY A 267 14.10 8.81 -7.29
C GLY A 267 14.72 10.04 -7.95
N ALA A 268 14.09 11.19 -7.77
CA ALA A 268 14.74 12.46 -8.07
C ALA A 268 15.94 12.65 -7.13
N HIS A 269 17.00 13.30 -7.64
CA HIS A 269 18.18 13.57 -6.82
C HIS A 269 17.86 14.53 -5.67
N ASP A 270 18.42 14.25 -4.49
CA ASP A 270 18.21 14.90 -3.20
C ASP A 270 16.74 14.90 -2.72
N VAL A 271 15.98 13.87 -3.12
CA VAL A 271 14.57 13.69 -2.75
C VAL A 271 14.38 12.35 -2.03
N MET A 272 13.47 12.33 -1.04
CA MET A 272 13.23 11.17 -0.18
C MET A 272 12.20 10.20 -0.76
N GLU A 273 11.40 10.65 -1.71
CA GLU A 273 10.45 9.82 -2.44
C GLU A 273 11.17 8.83 -3.35
N SER A 274 10.74 7.57 -3.28
CA SER A 274 11.20 6.49 -4.15
C SER A 274 10.05 5.87 -4.93
N ALA A 275 10.37 5.42 -6.13
CA ALA A 275 9.50 4.66 -7.00
C ALA A 275 10.26 3.54 -7.70
N THR A 276 9.58 2.84 -8.59
CA THR A 276 10.12 1.72 -9.34
C THR A 276 10.39 2.12 -10.80
N PHE A 277 11.57 1.78 -11.31
CA PHE A 277 11.80 1.70 -12.75
C PHE A 277 11.09 0.47 -13.34
N GLY A 278 9.98 0.71 -14.02
CA GLY A 278 9.13 -0.32 -14.57
C GLY A 278 9.73 -1.00 -15.79
N GLY A 279 10.14 -0.23 -16.79
CA GLY A 279 10.64 -0.82 -18.04
C GLY A 279 11.33 0.18 -18.94
N MET A 280 12.14 -0.35 -19.84
CA MET A 280 12.87 0.35 -20.86
C MET A 280 12.01 0.60 -22.11
N ILE A 281 12.06 1.83 -22.59
CA ILE A 281 11.39 2.30 -23.81
C ILE A 281 12.44 2.86 -24.77
N ARG A 282 12.31 2.57 -26.06
CA ARG A 282 13.05 3.27 -27.13
C ARG A 282 12.12 4.12 -27.95
N LEU A 283 12.55 5.34 -28.20
CA LEU A 283 11.78 6.33 -28.95
C LEU A 283 12.47 6.65 -30.28
N LYS A 284 11.69 6.94 -31.31
CA LYS A 284 12.17 7.51 -32.57
C LYS A 284 11.48 8.82 -32.90
N LYS A 285 12.23 9.75 -33.49
CA LYS A 285 11.70 11.00 -34.03
C LYS A 285 12.11 11.12 -35.49
N TRP A 286 11.15 11.19 -36.41
CA TRP A 286 11.44 11.26 -37.86
C TRP A 286 12.37 10.14 -38.38
N LYS A 287 12.23 8.91 -37.84
CA LYS A 287 13.09 7.72 -38.08
C LYS A 287 14.46 7.72 -37.37
N GLU A 288 14.88 8.82 -36.78
CA GLU A 288 16.08 8.89 -35.95
C GLU A 288 15.82 8.25 -34.58
N ASP A 289 16.75 7.41 -34.12
CA ASP A 289 16.73 6.86 -32.77
C ASP A 289 17.22 7.92 -31.78
N ILE A 290 16.35 8.33 -30.86
CA ILE A 290 16.68 9.37 -29.88
C ILE A 290 17.22 8.80 -28.56
N GLY A 291 17.29 7.48 -28.45
CA GLY A 291 17.97 6.75 -27.38
C GLY A 291 17.06 5.85 -26.53
N THR A 292 17.62 5.44 -25.39
CA THR A 292 16.99 4.53 -24.43
C THR A 292 16.47 5.31 -23.23
N PHE A 293 15.21 5.08 -22.89
CA PHE A 293 14.50 5.69 -21.78
C PHE A 293 14.05 4.63 -20.81
N VAL A 294 13.81 5.03 -19.56
CA VAL A 294 13.18 4.18 -18.55
C VAL A 294 11.89 4.83 -18.09
N LEU A 295 10.84 4.03 -18.03
CA LEU A 295 9.51 4.40 -17.57
C LEU A 295 9.41 4.24 -16.06
N SER A 296 8.88 5.27 -15.41
CA SER A 296 8.45 5.27 -14.00
C SER A 296 7.17 6.11 -13.87
N THR A 297 6.76 6.41 -12.64
CA THR A 297 5.67 7.35 -12.33
C THR A 297 6.16 8.78 -12.22
N HIS A 298 5.28 9.75 -12.50
CA HIS A 298 5.53 11.17 -12.27
C HIS A 298 5.63 11.47 -10.77
N ASN A 299 4.68 10.97 -9.96
CA ASN A 299 4.70 11.15 -8.51
C ASN A 299 5.99 10.61 -7.87
N GLY A 300 6.48 9.48 -8.37
CA GLY A 300 7.71 8.84 -7.92
C GLY A 300 8.99 9.65 -8.11
N LEU A 301 8.99 10.60 -9.04
CA LEU A 301 10.13 11.46 -9.35
C LEU A 301 9.84 12.93 -9.05
N MET A 302 8.85 13.19 -8.19
CA MET A 302 8.47 14.55 -7.82
C MET A 302 9.62 15.26 -7.11
N SER A 303 9.90 16.48 -7.51
CA SER A 303 10.82 17.40 -6.82
C SER A 303 10.21 18.79 -6.87
N ASP A 304 10.67 19.73 -6.04
CA ASP A 304 10.23 21.13 -6.07
C ASP A 304 10.31 21.74 -7.48
N CYS A 305 11.33 21.34 -8.24
CA CYS A 305 11.55 21.82 -9.60
C CYS A 305 10.51 21.24 -10.57
N LEU A 306 10.22 19.94 -10.45
CA LEU A 306 9.22 19.27 -11.25
C LEU A 306 7.82 19.77 -10.94
N GLU A 307 7.46 19.88 -9.65
CA GLU A 307 6.15 20.34 -9.19
C GLU A 307 5.81 21.73 -9.75
N LYS A 308 6.79 22.66 -9.71
CA LYS A 308 6.62 23.99 -10.30
C LYS A 308 6.39 23.90 -11.81
N ALA A 309 7.16 23.06 -12.50
CA ALA A 309 7.08 22.90 -13.96
C ALA A 309 5.78 22.23 -14.44
N THR A 310 5.19 21.35 -13.62
CA THR A 310 3.95 20.61 -13.92
C THR A 310 2.72 21.12 -13.17
N SER A 311 2.84 22.29 -12.53
CA SER A 311 1.76 22.95 -11.81
C SER A 311 0.50 23.10 -12.68
N GLY A 312 -0.67 22.92 -12.06
CA GLY A 312 -1.96 22.90 -12.77
C GLY A 312 -2.20 21.65 -13.62
N GLY A 313 -1.39 20.60 -13.47
CA GLY A 313 -1.49 19.38 -14.27
C GLY A 313 -0.92 19.55 -15.68
N LYS A 314 0.03 20.45 -15.89
CA LYS A 314 0.73 20.57 -17.17
C LYS A 314 1.68 19.38 -17.34
N SER A 315 1.73 18.80 -18.53
CA SER A 315 2.80 17.85 -18.88
C SER A 315 4.14 18.54 -19.09
N LEU A 316 5.20 17.80 -18.87
CA LEU A 316 6.56 18.21 -19.17
C LEU A 316 7.02 17.59 -20.48
N SER A 317 7.32 18.43 -21.46
CA SER A 317 7.82 18.06 -22.79
C SER A 317 9.35 18.17 -22.87
N PRO A 318 9.99 17.51 -23.85
CA PRO A 318 11.43 17.63 -24.08
C PRO A 318 11.95 19.04 -24.38
N ASN A 319 11.05 19.95 -24.78
CA ASN A 319 11.40 21.33 -25.14
C ASN A 319 11.22 22.29 -23.95
N ASP A 320 10.68 21.85 -22.82
CA ASP A 320 10.53 22.69 -21.64
C ASP A 320 11.91 23.00 -21.05
N LYS A 321 12.12 24.26 -20.66
CA LYS A 321 13.41 24.79 -20.21
C LYS A 321 14.09 23.94 -19.12
N VAL A 322 13.29 23.44 -18.17
CA VAL A 322 13.78 22.61 -17.04
C VAL A 322 14.36 21.27 -17.50
N VAL A 323 13.85 20.70 -18.60
CA VAL A 323 14.37 19.48 -19.23
C VAL A 323 15.64 19.79 -20.01
N THR A 324 15.62 20.84 -20.84
CA THR A 324 16.77 21.21 -21.69
C THR A 324 18.00 21.64 -20.89
N GLU A 325 17.80 22.14 -19.67
CA GLU A 325 18.87 22.50 -18.73
C GLU A 325 19.34 21.31 -17.86
N GLU A 326 18.81 20.10 -18.08
CA GLU A 326 19.13 18.87 -17.34
C GLU A 326 18.97 18.99 -15.81
N LYS A 327 18.07 19.86 -15.35
CA LYS A 327 17.88 20.13 -13.91
C LYS A 327 17.22 19.00 -13.15
N LEU A 328 16.59 18.06 -13.85
CA LEU A 328 15.84 16.95 -13.27
C LEU A 328 16.66 15.67 -13.33
N ARG A 329 17.70 15.61 -12.49
CA ARG A 329 18.53 14.42 -12.31
C ARG A 329 17.75 13.30 -11.63
N VAL A 330 17.94 12.07 -12.12
CA VAL A 330 17.33 10.85 -11.56
C VAL A 330 18.43 9.87 -11.17
N ASP A 331 18.37 9.38 -9.93
CA ASP A 331 19.31 8.41 -9.38
C ASP A 331 18.67 7.02 -9.25
N CYS A 332 19.50 5.99 -9.42
CA CYS A 332 19.11 4.59 -9.30
C CYS A 332 20.30 3.77 -8.77
N PRO A 333 20.18 3.15 -7.57
CA PRO A 333 19.04 3.26 -6.64
C PRO A 333 18.77 4.70 -6.14
N SER A 334 17.56 4.98 -5.65
CA SER A 334 17.17 6.29 -5.11
C SER A 334 18.04 6.71 -3.93
N ASP A 335 18.03 8.00 -3.60
CA ASP A 335 18.76 8.54 -2.44
C ASP A 335 18.22 7.98 -1.14
N HIS A 336 16.89 7.94 -0.99
CA HIS A 336 16.25 7.37 0.19
C HIS A 336 16.70 5.93 0.45
N ASP A 337 16.59 5.04 -0.54
CA ASP A 337 16.96 3.65 -0.35
C ASP A 337 18.46 3.46 -0.14
N THR A 338 19.28 4.27 -0.81
CA THR A 338 20.74 4.26 -0.62
C THR A 338 21.09 4.69 0.81
N ASN A 339 20.44 5.73 1.33
CA ASN A 339 20.66 6.20 2.69
C ASN A 339 20.20 5.16 3.71
N THR A 340 19.04 4.51 3.50
CA THR A 340 18.54 3.44 4.37
C THR A 340 19.50 2.25 4.45
N ILE A 341 20.04 1.77 3.31
CA ILE A 341 21.00 0.67 3.33
C ILE A 341 22.33 1.08 3.96
N LEU A 342 22.81 2.32 3.73
CA LEU A 342 24.04 2.82 4.35
C LEU A 342 23.89 2.94 5.87
N GLU A 343 22.76 3.45 6.35
CA GLU A 343 22.46 3.53 7.78
C GLU A 343 22.38 2.13 8.40
N SER A 344 21.63 1.20 7.79
CA SER A 344 21.53 -0.18 8.26
C SER A 344 22.90 -0.89 8.26
N THR A 345 23.72 -0.66 7.24
CA THR A 345 25.07 -1.24 7.14
C THR A 345 25.98 -0.66 8.23
N LYS A 346 25.90 0.64 8.48
CA LYS A 346 26.66 1.31 9.54
C LYS A 346 26.27 0.79 10.93
N THR A 347 24.98 0.67 11.21
CA THR A 347 24.50 0.06 12.47
C THR A 347 25.04 -1.36 12.63
N HIS A 348 25.02 -2.17 11.56
CA HIS A 348 25.56 -3.53 11.60
C HIS A 348 27.08 -3.53 11.85
N ILE A 349 27.85 -2.65 11.20
CA ILE A 349 29.28 -2.48 11.47
C ILE A 349 29.54 -2.16 12.94
N ASP A 350 28.76 -1.24 13.52
CA ASP A 350 28.94 -0.80 14.91
C ASP A 350 28.59 -1.92 15.91
N ASP A 351 27.50 -2.66 15.67
CA ASP A 351 27.10 -3.82 16.48
C ASP A 351 28.15 -4.94 16.41
N THR A 352 28.63 -5.29 15.21
CA THR A 352 29.66 -6.32 15.02
C THR A 352 31.00 -5.91 15.63
N LYS A 353 31.36 -4.62 15.59
CA LYS A 353 32.55 -4.10 16.30
C LYS A 353 32.43 -4.23 17.82
N GLU A 354 31.27 -3.94 18.40
CA GLU A 354 31.08 -4.10 19.85
C GLU A 354 31.09 -5.58 20.27
N LEU A 355 30.50 -6.48 19.46
CA LEU A 355 30.63 -7.92 19.66
C LEU A 355 32.09 -8.38 19.59
N LEU A 356 32.82 -7.96 18.56
CA LEU A 356 34.25 -8.23 18.41
C LEU A 356 35.06 -7.77 19.63
N ARG A 357 34.74 -6.58 20.18
CA ARG A 357 35.38 -6.05 21.38
C ARG A 357 35.11 -6.92 22.60
N ARG A 358 33.89 -7.45 22.74
CA ARG A 358 33.50 -8.38 23.83
C ARG A 358 34.22 -9.71 23.73
N GLU A 359 34.26 -10.34 22.55
CA GLU A 359 34.95 -11.62 22.36
C GLU A 359 36.47 -11.49 22.53
N ARG A 360 37.09 -10.41 22.04
CA ARG A 360 38.52 -10.12 22.30
C ARG A 360 38.81 -9.95 23.80
N LYS A 361 37.91 -9.29 24.54
CA LYS A 361 38.05 -9.15 25.99
C LYS A 361 37.95 -10.51 26.69
N LYS A 362 37.03 -11.39 26.27
CA LYS A 362 36.94 -12.77 26.78
C LYS A 362 38.24 -13.53 26.49
N ALA A 363 38.71 -13.54 25.24
CA ALA A 363 39.93 -14.22 24.84
C ALA A 363 41.16 -13.79 25.67
N GLY A 364 41.29 -12.49 25.96
CA GLY A 364 42.38 -11.92 26.77
C GLY A 364 42.31 -12.24 28.28
N THR A 365 41.18 -12.71 28.80
CA THR A 365 41.03 -13.09 30.22
C THR A 365 41.46 -14.53 30.54
N TRP A 366 41.73 -15.36 29.52
CA TRP A 366 42.13 -16.75 29.71
C TRP A 366 43.61 -16.86 30.10
N LYS A 367 43.87 -17.43 31.28
CA LYS A 367 45.25 -17.71 31.75
C LYS A 367 45.92 -18.86 31.00
N ASN A 368 45.14 -19.76 30.38
CA ASN A 368 45.65 -20.93 29.68
C ASN A 368 45.39 -20.82 28.17
N TRP A 369 46.38 -20.28 27.46
CA TRP A 369 46.36 -20.01 26.01
C TRP A 369 46.18 -21.26 25.15
N PHE A 370 46.44 -22.45 25.71
CA PHE A 370 46.30 -23.74 25.03
C PHE A 370 44.95 -24.42 25.25
N SER A 371 43.99 -23.77 25.92
CA SER A 371 42.64 -24.31 26.05
C SER A 371 41.89 -24.26 24.72
N THR A 372 41.09 -25.29 24.44
CA THR A 372 40.19 -25.36 23.28
C THR A 372 39.21 -24.18 23.24
N GLU A 373 38.81 -23.67 24.41
CA GLU A 373 37.93 -22.51 24.55
C GLU A 373 38.60 -21.20 24.10
N HIS A 374 39.90 -21.02 24.35
CA HIS A 374 40.64 -19.85 23.87
C HIS A 374 40.78 -19.85 22.33
N GLN A 375 41.01 -21.03 21.73
CA GLN A 375 41.07 -21.18 20.27
C GLN A 375 39.73 -20.83 19.62
N ALA A 376 38.63 -21.41 20.12
CA ALA A 376 37.29 -21.12 19.62
C ALA A 376 36.93 -19.63 19.72
N GLN A 377 37.26 -18.98 20.84
CA GLN A 377 37.04 -17.54 21.02
C GLN A 377 37.87 -16.68 20.06
N THR A 378 39.11 -17.10 19.76
CA THR A 378 39.98 -16.42 18.79
C THR A 378 39.45 -16.57 17.36
N GLU A 379 38.94 -17.75 17.01
CA GLU A 379 38.29 -18.01 15.72
C GLU A 379 37.07 -17.11 15.53
N ILE A 380 36.16 -17.05 16.51
CA ILE A 380 34.99 -16.14 16.49
C ILE A 380 35.43 -14.68 16.31
N ALA A 381 36.45 -14.23 17.05
CA ALA A 381 36.95 -12.87 16.91
C ALA A 381 37.55 -12.59 15.51
N ASN A 382 38.20 -13.57 14.89
CA ASN A 382 38.71 -13.44 13.54
C ASN A 382 37.57 -13.37 12.52
N GLU A 383 36.55 -14.22 12.64
CA GLU A 383 35.35 -14.19 11.79
C GLU A 383 34.65 -12.84 11.85
N LEU A 384 34.39 -12.32 13.07
CA LEU A 384 33.80 -10.99 13.26
C LEU A 384 34.67 -9.87 12.66
N GLN A 385 36.00 -9.99 12.72
CA GLN A 385 36.90 -9.02 12.11
C GLN A 385 36.83 -9.05 10.58
N TYR A 386 36.73 -10.25 9.98
CA TYR A 386 36.52 -10.38 8.53
C TYR A 386 35.17 -9.79 8.11
N GLU A 387 34.11 -10.05 8.88
CA GLU A 387 32.78 -9.50 8.63
C GLU A 387 32.76 -7.97 8.68
N VAL A 388 33.37 -7.34 9.71
CA VAL A 388 33.50 -5.87 9.78
C VAL A 388 34.20 -5.32 8.54
N LYS A 389 35.29 -5.98 8.09
CA LYS A 389 36.02 -5.56 6.90
C LYS A 389 35.17 -5.68 5.63
N ASP A 390 34.41 -6.76 5.50
CA ASP A 390 33.52 -6.97 4.35
C ASP A 390 32.40 -5.93 4.31
N LEU A 391 31.74 -5.67 5.44
CA LEU A 391 30.71 -4.63 5.57
C LEU A 391 31.26 -3.24 5.25
N MET A 392 32.48 -2.91 5.70
CA MET A 392 33.14 -1.64 5.35
C MET A 392 33.43 -1.53 3.85
N ASN A 393 33.88 -2.61 3.21
CA ASN A 393 34.10 -2.63 1.76
C ASN A 393 32.77 -2.46 1.00
N ILE A 394 31.70 -3.09 1.48
CA ILE A 394 30.34 -2.94 0.94
C ILE A 394 29.89 -1.49 1.05
N GLN A 395 30.00 -0.88 2.23
CA GLN A 395 29.65 0.51 2.46
C GLN A 395 30.41 1.44 1.49
N GLN A 396 31.73 1.28 1.40
CA GLN A 396 32.57 2.07 0.49
C GLN A 396 32.20 1.87 -0.98
N SER A 397 31.86 0.63 -1.37
CA SER A 397 31.41 0.33 -2.74
C SER A 397 30.08 1.01 -3.06
N ILE A 398 29.17 1.10 -2.10
CA ILE A 398 27.88 1.81 -2.27
C ILE A 398 28.11 3.31 -2.38
N GLU A 399 28.91 3.89 -1.47
CA GLU A 399 29.21 5.33 -1.42
C GLU A 399 29.95 5.82 -2.67
N SER A 400 30.82 4.99 -3.24
CA SER A 400 31.62 5.35 -4.42
C SER A 400 30.94 5.09 -5.77
N PHE A 401 29.79 4.40 -5.78
CA PHE A 401 29.09 4.08 -7.02
C PHE A 401 28.34 5.31 -7.57
N ASP A 402 28.58 5.65 -8.83
CA ASP A 402 27.81 6.69 -9.53
C ASP A 402 26.38 6.21 -9.82
N ARG A 403 25.46 6.63 -8.96
CA ARG A 403 24.03 6.27 -9.04
C ARG A 403 23.27 7.04 -10.10
N ARG A 404 23.86 8.05 -10.76
CA ARG A 404 23.17 8.87 -11.78
C ARG A 404 22.68 7.98 -12.92
N ALA A 405 21.38 7.77 -13.00
CA ALA A 405 20.76 6.97 -14.04
C ALA A 405 20.65 7.78 -15.33
N GLY A 406 20.30 9.05 -15.20
CA GLY A 406 20.04 9.95 -16.31
C GLY A 406 19.29 11.21 -15.88
N HIS A 407 18.53 11.77 -16.83
CA HIS A 407 17.71 12.96 -16.62
C HIS A 407 16.28 12.71 -17.06
N MET A 408 15.33 13.33 -16.38
CA MET A 408 13.95 13.33 -16.83
C MET A 408 13.84 14.03 -18.19
N TYR A 409 13.31 13.31 -19.17
CA TYR A 409 13.12 13.76 -20.55
C TYR A 409 11.71 14.28 -20.80
N ALA A 410 10.72 13.63 -20.19
CA ALA A 410 9.32 14.03 -20.29
C ALA A 410 8.52 13.43 -19.13
N SER A 411 7.36 14.02 -18.84
CA SER A 411 6.45 13.48 -17.83
C SER A 411 5.01 13.94 -18.08
N SER A 412 4.04 13.13 -17.63
CA SER A 412 2.62 13.43 -17.79
C SER A 412 2.15 14.64 -17.00
N GLY A 413 2.80 14.98 -15.88
CA GLY A 413 2.13 15.74 -14.83
C GLY A 413 0.96 14.96 -14.23
N TYR A 414 0.12 15.60 -13.40
CA TYR A 414 -1.12 15.00 -12.92
C TYR A 414 -2.29 15.35 -13.84
N ARG A 415 -2.57 14.47 -14.80
CA ARG A 415 -3.61 14.67 -15.81
C ARG A 415 -4.62 13.54 -15.82
N VAL A 416 -5.81 13.86 -16.29
CA VAL A 416 -6.87 12.89 -16.55
C VAL A 416 -7.23 13.00 -18.02
N ARG A 417 -7.24 11.88 -18.75
CA ARG A 417 -7.41 11.90 -20.20
C ARG A 417 -8.31 10.80 -20.74
N GLY A 418 -8.91 11.09 -21.90
CA GLY A 418 -9.69 10.14 -22.70
C GLY A 418 -11.12 9.96 -22.20
N VAL A 419 -11.90 9.20 -22.97
CA VAL A 419 -13.32 8.89 -22.66
C VAL A 419 -13.44 8.15 -21.32
N SER A 420 -12.47 7.29 -21.02
CA SER A 420 -12.39 6.58 -19.74
C SER A 420 -11.92 7.45 -18.59
N ARG A 421 -11.47 8.70 -18.81
CA ARG A 421 -10.90 9.55 -17.76
C ARG A 421 -9.80 8.85 -16.96
N CYS A 422 -8.86 8.22 -17.66
CA CYS A 422 -7.74 7.55 -17.02
C CYS A 422 -6.75 8.59 -16.46
N PRO A 423 -6.26 8.42 -15.22
CA PRO A 423 -5.18 9.25 -14.71
C PRO A 423 -3.87 8.89 -15.40
N LEU A 424 -3.08 9.90 -15.71
CA LEU A 424 -1.76 9.78 -16.30
C LEU A 424 -0.74 10.17 -15.24
N ASP A 425 0.13 9.23 -14.92
CA ASP A 425 1.19 9.35 -13.91
C ASP A 425 2.43 8.63 -14.41
N TRP A 426 3.06 9.20 -15.43
CA TRP A 426 4.25 8.60 -16.03
C TRP A 426 5.38 9.61 -16.14
N SER A 427 6.60 9.10 -16.07
CA SER A 427 7.83 9.84 -16.30
C SER A 427 8.77 9.02 -17.17
N LEU A 428 9.53 9.71 -18.02
CA LEU A 428 10.58 9.13 -18.84
C LEU A 428 11.92 9.70 -18.43
N THR A 429 12.84 8.82 -18.06
CA THR A 429 14.24 9.17 -17.79
C THR A 429 15.09 8.73 -18.97
N LYS A 430 15.79 9.67 -19.63
CA LYS A 430 16.80 9.34 -20.65
C LYS A 430 18.05 8.83 -19.94
N LEU A 431 18.46 7.60 -20.23
CA LEU A 431 19.65 7.01 -19.60
C LEU A 431 20.94 7.67 -20.10
N LEU A 432 21.95 7.74 -19.22
CA LEU A 432 23.32 8.03 -19.62
C LEU A 432 23.89 6.89 -20.46
N ASP A 433 24.85 7.18 -21.35
CA ASP A 433 25.46 6.19 -22.25
C ASP A 433 26.19 5.05 -21.50
N ASN A 434 26.65 5.31 -20.27
CA ASN A 434 27.29 4.31 -19.42
C ASN A 434 26.29 3.49 -18.57
N ARG A 435 24.99 3.78 -18.67
CA ARG A 435 23.89 3.06 -18.03
C ARG A 435 23.10 2.30 -19.09
N SER A 436 22.59 1.12 -18.73
CA SER A 436 21.74 0.35 -19.62
C SER A 436 20.63 -0.34 -18.86
N MET A 437 19.52 -0.61 -19.53
CA MET A 437 18.41 -1.41 -19.01
C MET A 437 17.91 -2.34 -20.11
N ARG A 438 17.38 -3.50 -19.72
CA ARG A 438 16.63 -4.40 -20.60
C ARG A 438 15.28 -4.70 -19.95
N ASN A 439 14.25 -4.91 -20.77
CA ASN A 439 12.98 -5.40 -20.26
C ASN A 439 13.12 -6.88 -19.94
N GLY A 440 13.32 -7.16 -18.65
CA GLY A 440 13.53 -8.52 -18.18
C GLY A 440 14.32 -8.58 -16.89
N LEU A 441 14.12 -9.67 -16.15
CA LEU A 441 14.91 -10.02 -14.97
C LEU A 441 15.81 -11.21 -15.31
N GLU A 442 17.05 -11.17 -14.84
CA GLU A 442 18.00 -12.27 -15.07
C GLU A 442 17.94 -13.27 -13.91
N GLY A 443 17.92 -14.57 -14.24
CA GLY A 443 18.09 -15.66 -13.27
C GLY A 443 16.78 -16.21 -12.70
N ARG A 444 16.86 -16.77 -11.49
CA ARG A 444 15.77 -17.46 -10.77
C ARG A 444 14.64 -16.53 -10.29
N GLU A 445 14.74 -15.25 -10.61
CA GLU A 445 13.77 -14.25 -10.19
C GLU A 445 12.51 -14.29 -11.06
N VAL A 446 12.51 -14.88 -12.27
CA VAL A 446 11.33 -14.88 -13.14
C VAL A 446 10.38 -16.04 -12.78
N PRO A 447 9.06 -15.79 -12.59
CA PRO A 447 8.08 -16.85 -12.36
C PRO A 447 8.09 -17.88 -13.49
N ASP A 448 7.85 -19.15 -13.16
CA ASP A 448 7.80 -20.25 -14.12
C ASP A 448 6.89 -19.90 -15.31
N GLY A 449 7.42 -20.03 -16.53
CA GLY A 449 6.71 -19.78 -17.79
C GLY A 449 6.86 -18.36 -18.35
N MET A 450 7.29 -17.35 -17.59
CA MET A 450 7.62 -16.05 -18.17
C MET A 450 9.00 -16.08 -18.85
N THR A 451 9.08 -15.65 -20.10
CA THR A 451 10.35 -15.56 -20.85
C THR A 451 10.79 -14.11 -21.01
N LEU A 452 12.10 -13.85 -21.04
CA LEU A 452 12.65 -12.50 -21.25
C LEU A 452 12.16 -11.84 -22.55
N THR A 453 11.98 -12.63 -23.60
CA THR A 453 11.54 -12.16 -24.93
C THR A 453 10.14 -11.57 -24.92
N SER A 454 9.26 -12.04 -24.04
CA SER A 454 7.88 -11.57 -24.04
C SER A 454 7.67 -10.25 -23.28
N MET A 455 8.64 -9.86 -22.45
CA MET A 455 8.63 -8.58 -21.72
C MET A 455 9.02 -7.37 -22.58
N ASN A 456 9.37 -7.57 -23.86
CA ASN A 456 9.61 -6.49 -24.83
C ASN A 456 8.38 -6.18 -25.70
N THR A 457 7.21 -6.60 -25.27
CA THR A 457 5.96 -6.39 -26.02
C THR A 457 4.88 -5.75 -25.15
N TRP A 458 3.95 -5.06 -25.78
CA TRP A 458 2.75 -4.50 -25.13
C TRP A 458 1.52 -4.82 -25.96
N ARG A 459 0.32 -4.67 -25.39
CA ARG A 459 -0.90 -4.95 -26.16
C ARG A 459 -2.07 -4.05 -25.81
N LYS A 460 -2.79 -3.60 -26.85
CA LYS A 460 -4.09 -2.96 -26.76
C LYS A 460 -5.21 -4.01 -26.66
N LEU A 461 -5.28 -4.71 -25.53
CA LEU A 461 -6.31 -5.72 -25.26
C LEU A 461 -7.35 -5.29 -24.27
N ASP A 462 -8.48 -6.00 -24.32
CA ASP A 462 -9.29 -6.19 -23.13
C ASP A 462 -8.51 -7.02 -22.09
N PHE A 463 -7.99 -6.32 -21.09
CA PHE A 463 -7.23 -6.91 -19.99
C PHE A 463 -8.12 -7.26 -18.79
N ARG A 464 -9.43 -7.02 -18.86
CA ARG A 464 -10.38 -7.29 -17.77
C ARG A 464 -10.38 -8.78 -17.42
N GLY A 465 -10.29 -9.10 -16.13
CA GLY A 465 -10.29 -10.48 -15.62
C GLY A 465 -9.01 -11.26 -15.91
N ARG A 466 -7.97 -10.65 -16.48
CA ARG A 466 -6.69 -11.34 -16.72
C ARG A 466 -5.90 -11.53 -15.44
N HIS A 467 -5.22 -12.67 -15.36
CA HIS A 467 -4.15 -12.88 -14.40
C HIS A 467 -2.94 -12.05 -14.80
N VAL A 468 -2.37 -11.36 -13.83
CA VAL A 468 -1.27 -10.44 -14.04
C VAL A 468 -0.22 -10.60 -12.95
N ALA A 469 0.99 -10.17 -13.28
CA ALA A 469 2.07 -10.06 -12.32
C ALA A 469 2.76 -8.71 -12.45
N LYS A 470 3.43 -8.27 -11.38
CA LYS A 470 4.31 -7.11 -11.42
C LYS A 470 5.57 -7.39 -10.62
N PHE A 471 6.69 -6.81 -11.01
CA PHE A 471 7.92 -6.82 -10.24
C PHE A 471 8.24 -5.40 -9.76
N GLY A 472 8.05 -5.15 -8.47
CA GLY A 472 8.24 -3.84 -7.85
C GLY A 472 9.38 -3.84 -6.85
N ARG A 473 9.96 -2.65 -6.62
CA ARG A 473 11.12 -2.48 -5.72
C ARG A 473 10.84 -2.90 -4.27
N SER A 474 9.58 -2.89 -3.85
CA SER A 474 9.18 -3.17 -2.47
C SER A 474 8.66 -4.59 -2.33
N SER A 475 7.62 -4.93 -3.07
CA SER A 475 6.98 -6.24 -2.94
C SER A 475 7.50 -7.32 -3.89
N HIS A 476 8.54 -7.03 -4.69
CA HIS A 476 9.10 -7.94 -5.68
C HIS A 476 8.00 -8.48 -6.61
N TRP A 477 7.96 -9.78 -6.88
CA TRP A 477 6.88 -10.41 -7.64
C TRP A 477 5.62 -10.54 -6.80
N THR A 478 4.54 -10.00 -7.33
CA THR A 478 3.19 -10.25 -6.85
C THR A 478 2.30 -10.61 -8.03
N HIS A 479 1.25 -11.37 -7.72
CA HIS A 479 0.28 -11.86 -8.69
C HIS A 479 -1.12 -11.38 -8.30
N GLY A 480 -1.95 -11.17 -9.31
CA GLY A 480 -3.31 -10.68 -9.10
C GLY A 480 -4.18 -10.89 -10.33
N THR A 481 -5.44 -10.50 -10.19
CA THR A 481 -6.41 -10.50 -11.28
C THR A 481 -6.91 -9.08 -11.50
N ILE A 482 -6.85 -8.59 -12.74
CA ILE A 482 -7.43 -7.29 -13.08
C ILE A 482 -8.95 -7.38 -12.95
N ASN A 483 -9.55 -6.46 -12.23
CA ASN A 483 -10.98 -6.42 -12.02
C ASN A 483 -11.73 -6.19 -13.34
N GLY A 484 -12.90 -6.81 -13.48
CA GLY A 484 -13.76 -6.71 -14.64
C GLY A 484 -14.42 -5.34 -14.80
N VAL A 485 -14.37 -4.52 -13.76
CA VAL A 485 -14.89 -3.15 -13.72
C VAL A 485 -13.87 -2.19 -13.13
N GLU A 486 -13.86 -0.97 -13.65
CA GLU A 486 -13.02 0.12 -13.15
C GLU A 486 -13.54 0.69 -11.83
N SER A 487 -12.61 1.15 -10.99
CA SER A 487 -12.89 1.97 -9.81
C SER A 487 -12.98 3.44 -10.21
N VAL A 488 -13.83 4.20 -9.52
CA VAL A 488 -13.97 5.64 -9.71
C VAL A 488 -13.38 6.38 -8.52
N PHE A 489 -12.68 7.46 -8.80
CA PHE A 489 -12.07 8.32 -7.80
C PHE A 489 -12.60 9.73 -7.92
N SER A 490 -12.98 10.36 -6.81
CA SER A 490 -13.57 11.70 -6.81
C SER A 490 -12.61 12.82 -7.22
N GLY A 491 -11.30 12.56 -7.13
CA GLY A 491 -10.25 13.58 -7.22
C GLY A 491 -9.99 14.30 -5.88
N PHE A 492 -10.82 14.07 -4.85
CA PHE A 492 -10.62 14.66 -3.52
C PHE A 492 -9.35 14.09 -2.87
N GLU A 493 -8.46 14.97 -2.40
CA GLU A 493 -7.11 14.64 -1.89
C GLU A 493 -6.15 13.98 -2.90
N PHE A 494 -6.56 13.84 -4.16
CA PHE A 494 -5.67 13.40 -5.23
C PHE A 494 -5.13 14.60 -6.01
N PRO A 495 -3.92 14.49 -6.56
CA PRO A 495 -3.34 15.58 -7.34
C PRO A 495 -3.96 15.70 -8.74
N TYR A 496 -4.86 14.78 -9.13
CA TYR A 496 -5.55 14.79 -10.41
C TYR A 496 -6.72 15.79 -10.43
N ASN A 497 -6.84 16.53 -11.53
CA ASN A 497 -7.94 17.47 -11.72
C ASN A 497 -9.27 16.74 -11.97
N GLY A 498 -10.06 16.63 -10.91
CA GLY A 498 -11.42 16.09 -10.93
C GLY A 498 -11.48 14.55 -10.91
N MET A 499 -12.66 14.03 -11.23
CA MET A 499 -12.93 12.59 -11.16
C MET A 499 -12.13 11.80 -12.20
N PHE A 500 -11.65 10.60 -11.85
CA PHE A 500 -10.92 9.72 -12.76
C PHE A 500 -11.25 8.25 -12.49
N THR A 501 -10.85 7.36 -13.39
CA THR A 501 -11.02 5.92 -13.19
C THR A 501 -9.71 5.16 -13.35
N CYS A 502 -9.58 4.09 -12.55
CA CYS A 502 -8.44 3.19 -12.60
C CYS A 502 -8.92 1.75 -12.66
N TRP A 503 -8.06 0.87 -13.13
CA TRP A 503 -8.32 -0.56 -13.11
C TRP A 503 -7.68 -1.19 -11.87
N PRO A 504 -8.48 -1.69 -10.92
CA PRO A 504 -7.94 -2.34 -9.75
C PRO A 504 -7.43 -3.74 -10.10
N VAL A 505 -6.33 -4.14 -9.47
CA VAL A 505 -5.77 -5.48 -9.50
C VAL A 505 -5.92 -6.09 -8.12
N VAL A 506 -6.76 -7.11 -8.03
CA VAL A 506 -7.02 -7.80 -6.77
C VAL A 506 -5.93 -8.86 -6.56
N PRO A 507 -5.25 -8.88 -5.40
CA PRO A 507 -4.15 -9.82 -5.19
C PRO A 507 -4.63 -11.27 -5.11
N GLU A 508 -3.79 -12.21 -5.56
CA GLU A 508 -3.98 -13.65 -5.30
C GLU A 508 -3.54 -14.03 -3.88
N THR A 509 -2.63 -13.24 -3.30
CA THR A 509 -2.14 -13.35 -1.93
C THR A 509 -2.61 -12.15 -1.10
N ASP A 510 -1.85 -11.72 -0.09
CA ASP A 510 -2.24 -10.64 0.81
C ASP A 510 -2.14 -9.25 0.16
N THR A 511 -1.18 -9.04 -0.75
CA THR A 511 -1.00 -7.75 -1.43
C THR A 511 -0.45 -7.88 -2.84
N PHE A 512 -0.94 -7.02 -3.74
CA PHE A 512 -0.45 -6.88 -5.09
C PHE A 512 0.61 -5.77 -5.18
N ALA A 513 0.53 -4.76 -4.33
CA ALA A 513 1.41 -3.61 -4.38
C ALA A 513 1.64 -3.03 -2.99
N GLN A 514 2.86 -2.55 -2.77
CA GLN A 514 3.30 -1.87 -1.57
C GLN A 514 3.76 -0.44 -1.91
N PRO A 515 3.84 0.46 -0.92
CA PRO A 515 4.54 1.73 -1.05
C PRO A 515 5.90 1.56 -1.73
N GLY A 516 6.18 2.38 -2.75
CA GLY A 516 7.41 2.29 -3.56
C GLY A 516 7.29 1.47 -4.84
N ASP A 517 6.27 0.62 -4.99
CA ASP A 517 6.05 -0.14 -6.23
C ASP A 517 5.47 0.71 -7.38
N ALA A 518 5.03 1.94 -7.12
CA ALA A 518 4.58 2.87 -8.14
C ALA A 518 5.61 2.98 -9.28
N GLY A 519 5.16 2.93 -10.53
CA GLY A 519 6.03 2.85 -11.71
C GLY A 519 6.32 1.43 -12.19
N SER A 520 5.97 0.39 -11.41
CA SER A 520 6.08 -1.00 -11.87
C SER A 520 5.19 -1.27 -13.08
N LEU A 521 5.69 -2.07 -14.02
CA LEU A 521 4.86 -2.60 -15.10
C LEU A 521 3.96 -3.73 -14.58
N VAL A 522 2.71 -3.71 -15.03
CA VAL A 522 1.78 -4.82 -14.88
C VAL A 522 1.81 -5.65 -16.15
N LEU A 523 2.24 -6.89 -16.01
CA LEU A 523 2.50 -7.84 -17.10
C LEU A 523 1.40 -8.89 -17.15
N ASP A 524 1.05 -9.34 -18.35
CA ASP A 524 0.16 -10.49 -18.53
C ASP A 524 0.81 -11.76 -17.94
N ALA A 525 0.14 -12.39 -17.00
CA ALA A 525 0.60 -13.63 -16.36
C ALA A 525 -0.33 -14.81 -16.64
N ALA A 526 -1.23 -14.69 -17.62
CA ALA A 526 -2.09 -15.79 -18.01
C ALA A 526 -1.26 -16.96 -18.56
N ASP A 527 -1.36 -18.12 -17.90
CA ASP A 527 -0.62 -19.32 -18.26
C ASP A 527 -0.88 -19.72 -19.72
N ARG A 528 0.20 -20.04 -20.44
CA ARG A 528 0.20 -20.43 -21.87
C ARG A 528 -0.43 -19.42 -22.82
N SER A 529 -0.59 -18.17 -22.41
CA SER A 529 -0.99 -17.12 -23.33
C SER A 529 0.17 -16.75 -24.25
N HIS A 530 -0.11 -16.58 -25.55
CA HIS A 530 0.86 -16.00 -26.50
C HIS A 530 1.26 -14.55 -26.14
N THR A 531 0.56 -13.93 -25.19
CA THR A 531 0.87 -12.61 -24.63
C THR A 531 1.52 -12.64 -23.26
N GLN A 532 1.83 -13.81 -22.69
CA GLN A 532 2.42 -13.89 -21.35
C GLN A 532 3.69 -13.04 -21.28
N GLY A 533 3.76 -12.06 -20.38
CA GLY A 533 4.85 -11.09 -20.24
C GLY A 533 4.62 -9.75 -20.95
N ALA A 534 3.60 -9.63 -21.81
CA ALA A 534 3.26 -8.37 -22.46
C ALA A 534 2.79 -7.33 -21.44
N TRP A 535 3.13 -6.06 -21.70
CA TRP A 535 2.72 -4.95 -20.83
C TRP A 535 1.22 -4.69 -21.00
N LEU A 536 0.51 -4.62 -19.87
CA LEU A 536 -0.91 -4.31 -19.81
C LEU A 536 -1.16 -2.94 -19.17
N GLY A 537 -0.32 -2.54 -18.22
CA GLY A 537 -0.49 -1.28 -17.50
C GLY A 537 0.75 -0.80 -16.77
N LEU A 538 0.68 0.44 -16.30
CA LEU A 538 1.62 1.04 -15.37
C LEU A 538 0.94 1.15 -14.00
N LEU A 539 1.56 0.59 -12.97
CA LEU A 539 1.07 0.68 -11.60
C LEU A 539 1.25 2.11 -11.09
N MET A 540 0.14 2.75 -10.70
CA MET A 540 0.13 4.14 -10.24
C MET A 540 0.07 4.23 -8.71
N GLY A 541 -0.61 3.30 -8.05
CA GLY A 541 -0.75 3.32 -6.60
C GLY A 541 -1.39 2.04 -6.07
N SER A 542 -1.62 2.00 -4.76
CA SER A 542 -2.23 0.85 -4.10
C SER A 542 -3.15 1.28 -2.96
N ASP A 543 -4.17 0.47 -2.71
CA ASP A 543 -4.93 0.49 -1.46
C ASP A 543 -4.29 -0.53 -0.54
N THR A 544 -3.46 -0.04 0.38
CA THR A 544 -2.64 -0.84 1.29
C THR A 544 -3.47 -1.60 2.32
N ILE A 545 -4.73 -1.21 2.51
CA ILE A 545 -5.66 -1.89 3.42
C ILE A 545 -6.05 -3.25 2.86
N HIS A 546 -6.36 -3.28 1.55
CA HIS A 546 -6.87 -4.47 0.87
C HIS A 546 -5.83 -5.12 -0.03
N GLY A 547 -4.62 -4.54 -0.11
CA GLY A 547 -3.55 -5.00 -0.97
C GLY A 547 -3.86 -4.85 -2.47
N ILE A 548 -4.79 -3.96 -2.84
CA ILE A 548 -5.24 -3.79 -4.23
C ILE A 548 -4.31 -2.81 -4.94
N GLY A 549 -3.76 -3.17 -6.10
CA GLY A 549 -3.04 -2.22 -6.96
C GLY A 549 -3.99 -1.50 -7.91
N TYR A 550 -3.64 -0.28 -8.34
CA TYR A 550 -4.38 0.46 -9.35
C TYR A 550 -3.46 0.80 -10.51
N LEU A 551 -3.86 0.41 -11.72
CA LEU A 551 -3.08 0.64 -12.92
C LEU A 551 -3.77 1.61 -13.88
N THR A 552 -2.93 2.31 -14.64
CA THR A 552 -3.30 2.99 -15.88
C THR A 552 -2.96 2.08 -17.07
N PRO A 553 -3.89 1.86 -18.01
CA PRO A 553 -3.62 1.02 -19.18
C PRO A 553 -2.43 1.51 -19.99
N VAL A 554 -1.55 0.59 -20.40
CA VAL A 554 -0.29 0.96 -21.06
C VAL A 554 -0.53 1.68 -22.39
N TYR A 555 -1.59 1.35 -23.12
CA TYR A 555 -1.93 2.01 -24.39
C TYR A 555 -2.25 3.51 -24.17
N ALA A 556 -2.82 3.88 -23.02
CA ALA A 556 -3.13 5.27 -22.70
C ALA A 556 -1.86 6.03 -22.31
N VAL A 557 -0.96 5.36 -21.57
CA VAL A 557 0.38 5.88 -21.25
C VAL A 557 1.18 6.13 -22.52
N PHE A 558 1.20 5.17 -23.44
CA PHE A 558 1.98 5.24 -24.68
C PHE A 558 1.48 6.33 -25.61
N ALA A 559 0.17 6.40 -25.84
CA ALA A 559 -0.42 7.48 -26.63
C ALA A 559 -0.08 8.87 -26.07
N ASP A 560 -0.05 9.00 -24.74
CA ASP A 560 0.28 10.26 -24.09
C ASP A 560 1.78 10.60 -24.14
N ILE A 561 2.66 9.58 -24.05
CA ILE A 561 4.11 9.72 -24.27
C ILE A 561 4.38 10.24 -25.68
N GLU A 562 3.80 9.59 -26.70
CA GLU A 562 4.04 9.94 -28.10
C GLU A 562 3.60 11.37 -28.40
N GLU A 563 2.46 11.79 -27.86
CA GLU A 563 1.99 13.17 -27.99
C GLU A 563 2.86 14.18 -27.23
N THR A 564 3.22 13.88 -25.99
CA THR A 564 3.99 14.81 -25.14
C THR A 564 5.41 15.00 -25.67
N THR A 565 5.99 13.97 -26.28
CA THR A 565 7.36 13.97 -26.81
C THR A 565 7.44 14.30 -28.30
N GLY A 566 6.35 14.13 -29.05
CA GLY A 566 6.36 14.15 -30.52
C GLY A 566 7.20 13.02 -31.14
N CYS A 567 7.40 11.93 -30.40
CA CYS A 567 8.18 10.76 -30.82
C CYS A 567 7.27 9.53 -30.93
N SER A 568 7.75 8.48 -31.59
CA SER A 568 7.07 7.18 -31.65
C SER A 568 7.78 6.15 -30.78
N ILE A 569 7.02 5.32 -30.08
CA ILE A 569 7.58 4.19 -29.32
C ILE A 569 7.89 3.05 -30.30
N VAL A 570 9.13 2.57 -30.28
CA VAL A 570 9.55 1.44 -31.13
C VAL A 570 9.88 0.17 -30.33
N GLU A 571 10.23 0.33 -29.07
CA GLU A 571 10.35 -0.77 -28.11
C GLU A 571 9.73 -0.30 -26.77
N PRO A 572 8.90 -1.11 -26.11
CA PRO A 572 8.41 -2.43 -26.55
C PRO A 572 7.51 -2.35 -27.80
N SER A 573 7.42 -3.44 -28.57
CA SER A 573 6.57 -3.52 -29.77
C SER A 573 5.15 -3.97 -29.44
N GLU A 574 4.17 -3.57 -30.25
CA GLU A 574 2.80 -4.04 -30.08
C GLU A 574 2.66 -5.50 -30.54
N VAL A 575 2.05 -6.37 -29.73
CA VAL A 575 1.68 -7.72 -30.16
C VAL A 575 0.47 -7.62 -31.09
N THR A 576 0.70 -7.92 -32.36
CA THR A 576 -0.34 -7.97 -33.41
C THR A 576 -1.28 -9.15 -33.22
#